data_AF-A0A3C2D0M4-F1
#
_entry.id   AF-A0A3C2D0M4-F1
#
_cell.length_a   1.000
_cell.length_b   1.000
_cell.length_c   1.000
_cell.angle_alpha   90.00
_cell.angle_beta   90.00
_cell.angle_gamma   90.00
#
_symmetry.space_group_name_H-M   'P 1'
#
loop_
_entity.id
_entity.type
_entity.pdbx_description
1 polymer ?
#
loop_
_entity_poly.entity_id
_entity_poly.type
_entity_poly.pdbx_seq_one_letter_code
_entity_poly.pdbx_strand_id
1 'polypeptide(L)' 'MLRVKEIAKEKRLTIADVAKRMDVQAPALSRIINGSNTTTDTLQKIANALDVPIAELFEPAKTNEFTCPNCGTKLKVSKE' A
#
# COMPACT_ATOMS: atom_id res chain seq x y z
N MET A 1 7.64 1.65 -3.55
CA MET A 1 7.03 2.90 -3.07
C MET A 1 5.64 2.61 -2.50
N LEU A 2 5.08 3.51 -1.69
CA LEU A 2 3.70 3.40 -1.18
C LEU A 2 2.72 3.97 -2.21
N ARG A 3 1.67 3.22 -2.57
CA ARG A 3 0.65 3.60 -3.58
C ARG A 3 -0.61 4.24 -2.99
N VAL A 4 -0.51 4.78 -1.77
CA VAL A 4 -1.64 5.34 -1.01
C VAL A 4 -2.46 6.37 -1.80
N LYS A 5 -1.79 7.25 -2.56
CA LYS A 5 -2.45 8.27 -3.39
C LYS A 5 -3.27 7.68 -4.54
N GLU A 6 -2.84 6.56 -5.10
CA GLU A 6 -3.50 5.92 -6.23
C GLU A 6 -4.75 5.18 -5.76
N ILE A 7 -4.63 4.39 -4.68
CA ILE A 7 -5.75 3.69 -4.05
C ILE A 7 -6.83 4.67 -3.59
N ALA A 8 -6.44 5.81 -3.00
CA ALA A 8 -7.39 6.85 -2.61
C ALA A 8 -8.18 7.36 -3.82
N LYS A 9 -7.52 7.62 -4.96
CA LYS A 9 -8.18 8.05 -6.20
C LYS A 9 -9.10 6.98 -6.77
N GLU A 10 -8.67 5.72 -6.80
CA GLU A 10 -9.48 4.58 -7.27
C GLU A 10 -10.78 4.45 -6.45
N LYS A 11 -10.69 4.70 -5.14
CA LYS A 11 -11.85 4.71 -4.22
C LYS A 11 -12.63 6.01 -4.20
N ARG A 12 -12.32 6.97 -5.08
CA ARG A 12 -12.94 8.32 -5.13
C ARG A 12 -12.83 9.10 -3.80
N LEU A 13 -11.77 8.85 -3.04
CA LEU A 13 -11.45 9.54 -1.79
C LEU A 13 -10.35 10.57 -2.01
N THR A 14 -10.43 11.71 -1.32
CA THR A 14 -9.32 12.67 -1.27
C THR A 14 -8.38 12.33 -0.12
N ILE A 15 -7.14 12.84 -0.17
CA ILE A 15 -6.19 12.72 0.94
C ILE A 15 -6.75 13.37 2.22
N ALA A 16 -7.59 14.41 2.09
CA ALA A 16 -8.25 15.03 3.22
C ALA A 16 -9.30 14.11 3.84
N ASP A 17 -10.04 13.34 3.05
CA ASP A 17 -11.02 12.36 3.55
C ASP A 17 -10.34 11.20 4.27
N VAL A 18 -9.23 10.71 3.72
CA VAL A 18 -8.42 9.67 4.37
C VAL A 18 -7.83 10.19 5.69
N ALA A 19 -7.33 11.43 5.71
CA ALA A 19 -6.82 12.06 6.92
C ALA A 19 -7.91 12.22 8.00
N LYS A 20 -9.13 12.65 7.60
CA LYS A 20 -10.29 12.72 8.51
C LYS A 20 -10.64 11.36 9.11
N ARG A 21 -10.65 10.29 8.29
CA ARG A 21 -10.93 8.92 8.78
C ARG A 21 -9.87 8.39 9.75
N MET A 22 -8.64 8.86 9.59
CA MET A 22 -7.52 8.52 10.45
C MET A 22 -7.40 9.43 11.70
N ASP A 23 -8.25 10.44 11.83
CA ASP A 23 -8.15 11.50 12.86
C ASP A 23 -6.77 12.20 12.88
N VAL A 24 -6.19 12.40 11.70
CA VAL A 24 -4.91 13.10 11.52
C VAL A 24 -5.08 14.31 10.61
N GLN A 25 -4.14 15.26 10.72
CA GLN A 25 -4.14 16.40 9.81
C GLN A 25 -3.66 15.98 8.41
N ALA A 26 -4.29 16.50 7.35
CA ALA A 26 -3.91 16.21 5.97
C ALA A 26 -2.43 16.51 5.63
N PRO A 27 -1.80 17.59 6.13
CA PRO A 27 -0.36 17.81 5.95
C PRO A 27 0.52 16.74 6.61
N ALA A 28 0.08 16.21 7.77
CA ALA A 28 0.77 15.13 8.46
C ALA A 28 0.69 13.84 7.64
N LEU A 29 -0.50 13.50 7.11
CA LEU A 29 -0.67 12.34 6.23
C LEU A 29 0.18 12.46 4.96
N SER A 30 0.26 13.65 4.35
CA SER A 30 1.12 13.87 3.19
C SER A 30 2.60 13.65 3.53
N ARG A 31 3.07 14.12 4.70
CA ARG A 31 4.44 13.86 5.17
C ARG A 31 4.69 12.38 5.45
N ILE A 32 3.70 11.65 5.97
CA ILE A 32 3.79 10.21 6.21
C ILE A 32 3.92 9.47 4.87
N ILE A 33 3.02 9.74 3.92
CA ILE A 33 3.02 9.07 2.60
C ILE A 33 4.31 9.34 1.82
N ASN A 34 4.86 10.55 1.90
CA ASN A 34 6.06 10.94 1.16
C ASN A 34 7.37 10.77 1.97
N GLY A 35 7.30 10.43 3.26
CA GLY A 35 8.43 10.46 4.19
C GLY A 35 8.78 9.10 4.78
N SER A 36 10.00 8.97 5.29
CA SER A 36 10.58 7.71 5.79
C SER A 36 10.12 7.32 7.22
N ASN A 37 9.38 8.18 7.93
CA ASN A 37 8.99 7.98 9.34
C ASN A 37 7.64 7.26 9.52
N THR A 38 7.26 6.41 8.58
CA THR A 38 5.97 5.70 8.66
C THR A 38 6.13 4.45 9.52
N THR A 39 5.40 4.38 10.64
CA THR A 39 5.35 3.18 11.50
C THR A 39 4.34 2.16 10.96
N THR A 40 4.50 0.88 11.35
CA THR A 40 3.56 -0.20 11.02
C THR A 40 2.14 0.10 11.50
N ASP A 41 1.97 0.71 12.67
CA ASP A 41 0.67 1.16 13.19
C ASP A 41 0.01 2.19 12.25
N THR A 42 0.81 3.14 11.76
CA THR A 42 0.31 4.17 10.84
C THR A 42 -0.10 3.56 9.50
N LEU A 43 0.68 2.60 8.97
CA LEU A 43 0.31 1.85 7.77
C LEU A 43 -1.01 1.10 7.94
N GLN A 44 -1.21 0.46 9.10
CA GLN A 44 -2.45 -0.25 9.40
C GLN A 44 -3.65 0.70 9.43
N LYS A 45 -3.49 1.88 10.04
CA LYS A 45 -4.55 2.92 10.06
C LYS A 45 -4.87 3.43 8.65
N ILE A 46 -3.86 3.63 7.80
CA ILE A 46 -4.06 4.02 6.40
C ILE A 46 -4.82 2.93 5.64
N ALA A 47 -4.41 1.67 5.80
CA ALA A 47 -5.05 0.51 5.19
C ALA A 47 -6.53 0.40 5.60
N ASN A 48 -6.82 0.57 6.89
CA ASN A 48 -8.17 0.56 7.43
C ASN A 48 -9.01 1.75 6.93
N ALA A 49 -8.44 2.96 6.88
CA ALA A 49 -9.15 4.15 6.40
C ALA A 49 -9.50 4.06 4.90
N LEU A 50 -8.63 3.39 4.15
CA LEU A 50 -8.82 3.06 2.74
C LEU A 50 -9.62 1.76 2.54
N ASP A 51 -9.93 0.98 3.57
CA ASP A 51 -10.59 -0.32 3.49
C ASP A 51 -9.89 -1.28 2.50
N VAL A 52 -8.57 -1.40 2.62
CA VAL A 52 -7.73 -2.32 1.81
C VAL A 52 -6.79 -3.10 2.71
N PRO A 53 -6.36 -4.31 2.31
CA PRO A 53 -5.28 -4.99 3.01
C PRO A 53 -3.98 -4.18 2.95
N ILE A 54 -3.17 -4.26 4.00
CA ILE A 54 -1.92 -3.48 4.11
C ILE A 54 -0.94 -3.73 2.95
N ALA A 55 -0.99 -4.93 2.35
CA ALA A 55 -0.17 -5.30 1.19
C ALA A 55 -0.48 -4.44 -0.05
N GLU A 56 -1.72 -4.00 -0.24
CA GLU A 56 -2.13 -3.12 -1.35
C GLU A 56 -1.45 -1.76 -1.29
N LEU A 57 -1.11 -1.29 -0.08
CA LEU A 57 -0.41 -0.01 0.10
C LEU A 57 0.98 -0.02 -0.55
N PHE A 58 1.54 -1.20 -0.81
CA PHE A 58 2.83 -1.37 -1.45
C PHE A 58 2.67 -1.64 -2.94
N GLU A 59 3.68 -1.28 -3.71
CA GLU A 59 3.74 -1.75 -5.10
C GLU A 59 3.77 -3.28 -5.13
N PRO A 60 2.91 -3.92 -5.94
CA PRO A 60 3.02 -5.36 -6.14
C PRO A 60 4.43 -5.64 -6.67
N ALA A 61 5.12 -6.59 -6.06
CA ALA A 61 6.37 -7.08 -6.59
C ALA A 61 6.10 -7.53 -8.03
N LYS A 62 6.70 -6.86 -9.01
CA LYS A 62 6.67 -7.27 -10.42
C LYS A 62 7.55 -8.49 -10.61
N THR A 63 7.34 -9.51 -9.80
CA THR A 63 8.05 -10.77 -9.84
C THR A 63 7.08 -11.79 -10.39
N ASN A 64 7.22 -12.10 -11.67
CA ASN A 64 6.66 -13.32 -12.24
C ASN A 64 7.38 -14.57 -11.72
N GLU A 65 8.15 -14.42 -10.65
CA GLU A 65 9.02 -15.40 -10.06
C GLU A 65 8.39 -15.87 -8.76
N PHE A 66 8.07 -17.15 -8.68
CA PHE A 66 7.59 -17.77 -7.45
C PHE A 66 8.42 -19.01 -7.12
N THR A 67 8.57 -19.29 -5.83
CA THR A 67 9.30 -20.47 -5.37
C THR A 67 8.31 -21.60 -5.16
N CYS A 68 8.55 -22.75 -5.81
CA CYS A 68 7.70 -23.92 -5.64
C CYS A 68 7.73 -24.40 -4.17
N PRO A 69 6.59 -24.47 -3.45
CA PRO A 69 6.56 -24.89 -2.05
C PRO A 69 6.87 -26.38 -1.85
N ASN A 70 6.87 -27.17 -2.92
CA ASN A 70 7.17 -28.60 -2.87
C ASN A 70 8.67 -28.92 -3.08
N CYS A 71 9.36 -28.20 -3.97
CA CYS A 71 10.74 -28.53 -4.34
C CYS A 71 11.75 -27.37 -4.23
N GLY A 72 11.28 -26.15 -3.94
CA GLY A 72 12.16 -24.97 -3.80
C GLY A 72 12.64 -24.36 -5.11
N THR A 73 12.24 -24.88 -6.27
CA THR A 73 12.64 -24.32 -7.57
C THR A 73 11.99 -22.96 -7.80
N LYS A 74 12.79 -21.98 -8.25
CA LYS A 74 12.31 -20.67 -8.71
C LYS A 74 11.73 -20.80 -10.12
N LEU A 75 10.46 -20.49 -10.28
CA LEU A 75 9.72 -20.58 -11.54
C LEU A 75 9.37 -19.19 -12.04
N LYS A 76 9.55 -18.93 -13.34
CA LYS A 76 9.26 -17.65 -13.98
C LYS A 76 8.11 -17.79 -14.98
N VAL A 77 7.06 -16.99 -14.82
CA VAL A 77 5.93 -16.93 -15.78
C VAL A 77 6.25 -15.94 -16.89
N SER A 78 6.21 -16.40 -18.14
CA SER A 78 6.32 -15.59 -19.35
C SER A 78 4.99 -15.65 -20.11
N LYS A 79 4.55 -14.54 -20.69
CA LYS A 79 3.46 -14.54 -21.67
C LYS A 79 4.11 -14.72 -23.05
N GLU A 80 3.76 -15.80 -23.74
CA GLU A 80 4.02 -15.97 -25.18
C GLU A 80 3.11 -15.05 -26.00
#